data_AF-A0A2P6MPP0-F1
#
_entry.id   AF-A0A2P6MPP0-F1
#
_cell.length_a   1.000
_cell.length_b   1.000
_cell.length_c   1.000
_cell.angle_alpha   90.00
_cell.angle_beta   90.00
_cell.angle_gamma   90.00
#
_symmetry.space_group_name_H-M   'P 1'
#
loop_
_entity.id
_entity.type
_entity.pdbx_description
1 polymer ?
#
loop_
_entity_poly.entity_id
_entity_poly.type
_entity_poly.pdbx_seq_one_letter_code
_entity_poly.pdbx_strand_id
1 'polypeptide(L)'
;MDYDLVKTFPVKRTEPKAFDELPVSKLLNYLTRDNIIELIGFPNFSSLNEQVRQQTGKVSLPAVKKMLADNEQFQAILDQNHEMMQQAYNKYLAANTKVNDLIRQQQSKQVNWLMNKPKKQFLGCVAKHTPPEVFQKCVEQYDDPDAKYEQYKIIPCSGLRNSAYEKELNAGHTNRAAVLRPPPGMKIQHLPKAETKYLSTISRLVKKETGPDARDRIRRRFLQAAENT
;
A
#
# COMPACT_ATOMS: atom_id res chain seq x y z
N MET A 1 -31.22 3.41 -7.03
CA MET A 1 -31.12 2.01 -6.62
C MET A 1 -29.94 1.91 -5.67
N ASP A 2 -30.20 1.55 -4.42
CA ASP A 2 -29.19 1.30 -3.38
C ASP A 2 -28.16 0.30 -3.88
N TYR A 3 -26.94 0.79 -4.14
CA TYR A 3 -25.77 -0.05 -4.30
C TYR A 3 -24.75 0.34 -3.24
N ASP A 4 -25.17 0.29 -1.98
CA ASP A 4 -24.25 -0.03 -0.89
C ASP A 4 -23.83 -1.49 -1.07
N LEU A 5 -22.94 -1.72 -2.04
CA LEU A 5 -22.27 -2.99 -2.29
C LEU A 5 -21.21 -3.18 -1.19
N VAL A 6 -21.65 -3.18 0.08
CA VAL A 6 -20.86 -3.57 1.23
C VAL A 6 -20.66 -5.07 1.13
N LYS A 7 -19.67 -5.45 0.31
CA LYS A 7 -19.27 -6.82 0.15
C LYS A 7 -18.67 -7.28 1.47
N THR A 8 -19.37 -8.15 2.19
CA THR A 8 -18.87 -8.73 3.42
C THR A 8 -17.80 -9.78 3.07
N PHE A 9 -16.61 -9.61 3.62
CA PHE A 9 -15.52 -10.55 3.43
C PHE A 9 -15.41 -11.46 4.66
N PRO A 10 -15.09 -12.76 4.48
CA PRO A 10 -14.87 -13.66 5.62
C PRO A 10 -13.70 -13.13 6.44
N VAL A 11 -13.95 -12.76 7.69
CA VAL A 11 -12.95 -12.28 8.65
C VAL A 11 -12.69 -13.38 9.67
N LYS A 12 -11.43 -13.54 10.07
CA LYS A 12 -11.04 -14.57 11.04
C LYS A 12 -10.43 -13.88 12.25
N ARG A 13 -10.88 -14.27 13.43
CA ARG A 13 -10.20 -13.96 14.69
C ARG A 13 -9.18 -15.05 14.96
N THR A 14 -8.00 -14.64 15.40
CA THR A 14 -6.98 -15.57 15.88
C THR A 14 -6.82 -15.29 17.36
N GLU A 15 -7.00 -16.30 18.20
CA GLU A 15 -6.77 -16.14 19.64
C GLU A 15 -5.27 -15.88 19.88
N PRO A 16 -4.94 -14.87 20.71
CA PRO A 16 -3.55 -14.64 21.08
C PRO A 16 -3.07 -15.84 21.89
N LYS A 17 -1.84 -16.27 21.61
CA LYS A 17 -1.19 -17.30 22.42
C LYS A 17 -0.93 -16.77 23.82
N ALA A 18 -1.01 -17.66 24.82
CA ALA A 18 -0.56 -17.36 26.17
C ALA A 18 0.94 -17.01 26.17
N PHE A 19 1.38 -16.33 27.23
CA PHE A 19 2.76 -15.88 27.39
C PHE A 19 3.75 -17.04 27.27
N ASP A 20 3.48 -18.13 27.99
CA ASP A 20 4.35 -19.31 28.06
C ASP A 20 4.40 -20.15 26.76
N GLU A 21 3.41 -19.96 25.88
CA GLU A 21 3.31 -20.66 24.59
C GLU A 21 3.86 -19.84 23.42
N LEU A 22 4.29 -18.60 23.68
CA LEU A 22 4.74 -17.67 22.66
C LEU A 22 6.25 -17.87 22.41
N PRO A 23 6.67 -18.33 21.22
CA PRO A 23 8.08 -18.55 20.95
C PRO A 23 8.87 -17.24 21.00
N VAL A 24 10.12 -17.31 21.46
CA VAL A 24 11.05 -16.17 21.57
C VAL A 24 11.19 -15.43 20.24
N SER A 25 11.20 -16.16 19.12
CA SER A 25 11.21 -15.58 17.77
C SER A 25 10.04 -14.63 17.48
N LYS A 26 8.84 -14.91 18.05
CA LYS A 26 7.70 -14.00 17.95
C LYS A 26 7.83 -12.81 18.88
N LEU A 27 8.27 -13.00 20.13
CA LEU A 27 8.51 -11.92 21.09
C LEU A 27 9.56 -10.92 20.58
N LEU A 28 10.63 -11.42 19.97
CA LEU A 28 11.71 -10.62 19.38
C LEU A 28 11.20 -9.61 18.34
N ASN A 29 10.10 -9.87 17.64
CA ASN A 29 9.52 -8.92 16.69
C ASN A 29 9.06 -7.62 17.37
N TYR A 30 8.72 -7.67 18.66
CA TYR A 30 8.21 -6.54 19.44
C TYR A 30 9.28 -5.83 20.26
N LEU A 31 10.51 -6.36 20.30
CA LEU A 31 11.67 -5.68 20.87
C LEU A 31 12.24 -4.65 19.89
N THR A 32 12.63 -3.49 20.38
CA THR A 32 13.29 -2.45 19.57
C THR A 32 14.80 -2.76 19.47
N ARG A 33 15.52 -1.94 18.69
CA ARG A 33 17.00 -2.01 18.69
C ARG A 33 17.55 -1.73 20.08
N ASP A 34 17.05 -0.70 20.74
CA ASP A 34 17.57 -0.24 22.03
C ASP A 34 17.35 -1.29 23.12
N ASN A 35 16.17 -1.92 23.14
CA ASN A 35 15.88 -3.05 24.02
C ASN A 35 16.90 -4.20 23.84
N ILE A 36 17.28 -4.50 22.60
CA ILE A 36 18.27 -5.56 22.33
C ILE A 36 19.65 -5.10 22.82
N ILE A 37 20.05 -3.86 22.53
CA ILE A 37 21.33 -3.29 22.99
C ILE A 37 21.42 -3.31 24.53
N GLU A 38 20.31 -3.05 25.22
CA GLU A 38 20.24 -3.11 26.69
C GLU A 38 20.47 -4.53 27.23
N LEU A 39 19.94 -5.56 26.56
CA LEU A 39 20.10 -6.97 26.97
C LEU A 39 21.51 -7.51 26.78
N ILE A 40 22.12 -7.26 25.61
CA ILE A 40 23.40 -7.88 25.24
C ILE A 40 24.58 -6.91 25.31
N GLY A 41 24.32 -5.62 25.49
CA GLY A 41 25.32 -4.57 25.39
C GLY A 41 25.64 -4.17 23.93
N PHE A 42 26.03 -2.91 23.76
CA PHE A 42 26.41 -2.35 22.47
C PHE A 42 27.54 -3.12 21.75
N PRO A 43 28.62 -3.58 22.43
CA PRO A 43 29.70 -4.31 21.76
C PRO A 43 29.22 -5.61 21.10
N ASN A 44 28.39 -6.38 21.81
CA ASN A 44 27.85 -7.64 21.28
C ASN A 44 26.85 -7.39 20.16
N PHE A 45 26.01 -6.35 20.30
CA PHE A 45 25.10 -5.95 19.24
C PHE A 45 25.85 -5.54 17.96
N SER A 46 26.93 -4.75 18.10
CA SER A 46 27.75 -4.33 16.96
C SER A 46 28.40 -5.53 16.26
N SER A 47 28.93 -6.49 17.03
CA SER A 47 29.51 -7.72 16.47
C SER A 47 28.48 -8.54 15.68
N LEU A 48 27.29 -8.76 16.24
CA LEU A 48 26.20 -9.44 15.54
C LEU A 48 25.78 -8.69 14.26
N ASN A 49 25.75 -7.36 14.31
CA ASN A 49 25.38 -6.55 13.17
C ASN A 49 26.42 -6.64 12.03
N GLU A 50 27.70 -6.75 12.38
CA GLU A 50 28.80 -6.99 11.45
C GLU A 50 28.70 -8.39 10.84
N GLN A 51 28.39 -9.43 11.63
CA GLN A 51 28.15 -10.78 11.13
C GLN A 51 26.97 -10.82 10.15
N VAL A 52 25.86 -10.15 10.48
CA VAL A 52 24.70 -10.02 9.57
C VAL A 52 25.11 -9.32 8.26
N ARG A 53 25.94 -8.27 8.34
CA ARG A 53 26.45 -7.56 7.17
C ARG A 53 27.34 -8.46 6.31
N GLN A 54 28.17 -9.31 6.90
CA GLN A 54 29.01 -10.27 6.17
C GLN A 54 28.16 -11.32 5.45
N GLN A 55 27.07 -11.80 6.05
CA GLN A 55 26.20 -12.82 5.44
C GLN A 55 25.25 -12.26 4.37
N THR A 56 24.68 -11.07 4.61
CA THR A 56 23.59 -10.53 3.78
C THR A 56 23.99 -9.32 2.93
N GLY A 57 25.21 -8.81 3.13
CA GLY A 57 25.71 -7.58 2.51
C GLY A 57 25.13 -6.30 3.10
N LYS A 58 24.19 -6.37 4.06
CA LYS A 58 23.48 -5.21 4.62
C LYS A 58 23.24 -5.35 6.12
N VAL A 59 23.13 -4.22 6.79
CA VAL A 59 22.72 -4.14 8.20
C VAL A 59 21.20 -4.21 8.29
N SER A 60 20.66 -5.23 8.96
CA SER A 60 19.22 -5.48 9.04
C SER A 60 18.81 -5.98 10.42
N LEU A 61 18.02 -5.18 11.15
CA LEU A 61 17.49 -5.57 12.47
C LEU A 61 16.67 -6.87 12.42
N PRO A 62 15.80 -7.13 11.42
CA PRO A 62 15.16 -8.42 11.26
C PRO A 62 16.13 -9.60 11.17
N ALA A 63 17.26 -9.43 10.48
CA ALA A 63 18.26 -10.49 10.37
C ALA A 63 19.01 -10.71 11.69
N VAL A 64 19.33 -9.64 12.42
CA VAL A 64 19.90 -9.73 13.78
C VAL A 64 18.94 -10.48 14.71
N LYS A 65 17.65 -10.12 14.71
CA LYS A 65 16.62 -10.83 15.50
C LYS A 65 16.52 -12.31 15.14
N LYS A 66 16.69 -12.66 13.87
CA LYS A 66 16.70 -14.06 13.43
C LYS A 66 17.89 -14.83 14.01
N MET A 67 19.10 -14.25 13.98
CA MET A 67 20.28 -14.87 14.61
C MET A 67 20.12 -15.00 16.13
N LEU A 68 19.48 -14.02 16.78
CA LEU A 68 19.20 -14.06 18.22
C LEU A 68 18.13 -15.09 18.60
N ALA A 69 17.17 -15.37 17.71
CA ALA A 69 16.14 -16.35 17.97
C ALA A 69 16.71 -17.76 18.17
N ASP A 70 17.79 -18.08 17.46
CA ASP A 70 18.46 -19.39 17.49
C ASP A 70 19.59 -19.44 18.55
N ASN A 71 19.86 -18.35 19.26
CA ASN A 71 20.95 -18.26 20.24
C ASN A 71 20.45 -18.57 21.67
N GLU A 72 20.88 -19.72 22.21
CA GLU A 72 20.51 -20.17 23.56
C GLU A 72 20.92 -19.21 24.67
N GLN A 73 22.09 -18.55 24.57
CA GLN A 73 22.54 -17.60 25.59
C GLN A 73 21.64 -16.37 25.63
N PHE A 74 21.20 -15.89 24.46
CA PHE A 74 20.29 -14.77 24.39
C PHE A 74 18.92 -15.13 24.96
N GLN A 75 18.44 -16.36 24.73
CA GLN A 75 17.19 -16.83 25.33
C GLN A 75 17.28 -16.81 26.86
N ALA A 76 18.36 -17.34 27.45
CA ALA A 76 18.55 -17.30 28.90
C ALA A 76 18.60 -15.86 29.47
N ILE A 77 19.25 -14.92 28.78
CA ILE A 77 19.27 -13.50 29.16
C ILE A 77 17.87 -12.90 29.09
N LEU A 78 17.10 -13.22 28.05
CA LEU A 78 15.74 -12.72 27.88
C LEU A 78 14.81 -13.28 28.97
N ASP A 79 14.94 -14.56 29.30
CA ASP A 79 14.14 -15.23 30.34
C ASP A 79 14.40 -14.61 31.72
N GLN A 80 15.64 -14.20 32.01
CA GLN A 80 15.98 -13.48 33.24
C GLN A 80 15.37 -12.07 33.31
N ASN A 81 15.11 -11.44 32.16
CA ASN A 81 14.57 -10.09 32.06
C ASN A 81 13.04 -10.09 31.88
N HIS A 82 12.33 -10.50 32.94
CA HIS A 82 10.87 -10.61 32.96
C HIS A 82 10.15 -9.32 32.58
N GLU A 83 10.65 -8.15 33.01
CA GLU A 83 10.01 -6.86 32.68
C GLU A 83 9.98 -6.62 31.17
N MET A 84 11.10 -6.84 30.49
CA MET A 84 11.22 -6.60 29.05
C MET A 84 10.41 -7.62 28.24
N MET A 85 10.37 -8.88 28.68
CA MET A 85 9.46 -9.86 28.09
C MET A 85 7.99 -9.46 28.24
N GLN A 86 7.58 -9.02 29.43
CA GLN A 86 6.20 -8.62 29.69
C GLN A 86 5.81 -7.40 28.84
N GLN A 87 6.71 -6.43 28.68
CA GLN A 87 6.50 -5.29 27.80
C GLN A 87 6.35 -5.71 26.33
N ALA A 88 7.19 -6.64 25.85
CA ALA A 88 7.09 -7.20 24.50
C ALA A 88 5.77 -7.96 24.29
N TYR A 89 5.35 -8.75 25.28
CA TYR A 89 4.09 -9.47 25.26
C TYR A 89 2.87 -8.53 25.25
N ASN A 90 2.88 -7.47 26.04
CA ASN A 90 1.82 -6.45 26.01
C ASN A 90 1.70 -5.80 24.62
N LYS A 91 2.84 -5.52 23.96
CA LYS A 91 2.86 -5.05 22.56
C LYS A 91 2.31 -6.10 21.58
N TYR A 92 2.62 -7.38 21.80
CA TYR A 92 2.03 -8.48 21.04
C TYR A 92 0.51 -8.54 21.21
N LEU A 93 -0.02 -8.45 22.43
CA LEU A 93 -1.45 -8.43 22.68
C LEU A 93 -2.12 -7.23 22.00
N ALA A 94 -1.56 -6.03 22.15
CA ALA A 94 -2.08 -4.83 21.49
C ALA A 94 -2.10 -4.96 19.95
N ALA A 95 -1.07 -5.58 19.37
CA ALA A 95 -1.03 -5.86 17.94
C ALA A 95 -2.09 -6.90 17.51
N ASN A 96 -2.29 -7.96 18.28
CA ASN A 96 -3.35 -8.94 18.01
C ASN A 96 -4.73 -8.31 18.10
N THR A 97 -5.00 -7.46 19.08
CA THR A 97 -6.28 -6.73 19.18
C THR A 97 -6.52 -5.89 17.92
N LYS A 98 -5.50 -5.15 17.46
CA LYS A 98 -5.57 -4.35 16.22
C LYS A 98 -5.73 -5.17 14.95
N VAL A 99 -5.23 -6.41 14.93
CA VAL A 99 -5.39 -7.34 13.80
C VAL A 99 -6.76 -8.01 13.84
N ASN A 100 -7.28 -8.32 15.03
CA ASN A 100 -8.59 -8.96 15.23
C ASN A 100 -9.78 -8.00 15.19
N ASP A 101 -9.54 -6.69 15.10
CA ASP A 101 -10.56 -5.67 14.85
C ASP A 101 -11.30 -5.97 13.54
N LEU A 102 -12.55 -6.41 13.68
CA LEU A 102 -13.39 -6.86 12.56
C LEU A 102 -13.71 -5.71 11.60
N ILE A 103 -13.91 -4.50 12.11
CA ILE A 103 -14.25 -3.32 11.31
C ILE A 103 -13.05 -2.98 10.42
N ARG A 104 -11.87 -2.92 11.03
CA ARG A 104 -10.62 -2.65 10.31
C ARG A 104 -10.30 -3.74 9.29
N GLN A 105 -10.53 -5.01 9.62
CA GLN A 105 -10.34 -6.13 8.68
C GLN A 105 -11.29 -6.01 7.48
N GLN A 106 -12.57 -5.71 7.70
CA GLN A 106 -13.53 -5.53 6.62
C GLN A 106 -13.16 -4.35 5.72
N GLN A 107 -12.89 -3.18 6.29
CA GLN A 107 -12.46 -2.00 5.54
C GLN A 107 -11.22 -2.28 4.70
N SER A 108 -10.20 -2.93 5.28
CA SER A 108 -8.97 -3.26 4.57
C SER A 108 -9.23 -4.22 3.40
N LYS A 109 -10.11 -5.21 3.57
CA LYS A 109 -10.47 -6.15 2.50
C LYS A 109 -11.31 -5.49 1.42
N GLN A 110 -12.21 -4.59 1.77
CA GLN A 110 -13.01 -3.80 0.84
C GLN A 110 -12.13 -2.88 -0.01
N VAL A 111 -11.23 -2.12 0.61
CA VAL A 111 -10.25 -1.28 -0.10
C VAL A 111 -9.35 -2.11 -1.00
N ASN A 112 -8.87 -3.25 -0.50
CA ASN A 112 -8.04 -4.13 -1.32
C ASN A 112 -8.85 -4.68 -2.49
N TRP A 113 -10.08 -5.15 -2.30
CA TRP A 113 -10.94 -5.64 -3.37
C TRP A 113 -11.20 -4.58 -4.44
N LEU A 114 -11.60 -3.37 -4.02
CA LEU A 114 -11.86 -2.23 -4.90
C LEU A 114 -10.61 -1.86 -5.72
N MET A 115 -9.45 -1.82 -5.07
CA MET A 115 -8.22 -1.33 -5.69
C MET A 115 -7.33 -2.43 -6.29
N ASN A 116 -7.61 -3.72 -6.09
CA ASN A 116 -6.74 -4.82 -6.54
C ASN A 116 -6.66 -4.88 -8.07
N LYS A 117 -7.82 -4.83 -8.74
CA LYS A 117 -7.86 -4.84 -10.20
C LYS A 117 -7.23 -3.57 -10.79
N PRO A 118 -7.54 -2.35 -10.30
CA PRO A 118 -6.81 -1.15 -10.70
C PRO A 118 -5.30 -1.22 -10.48
N LYS A 119 -4.85 -1.61 -9.28
CA LYS A 119 -3.41 -1.69 -8.95
C LYS A 119 -2.65 -2.70 -9.81
N LYS A 120 -3.28 -3.82 -10.20
CA LYS A 120 -2.67 -4.84 -11.07
C LYS A 120 -2.66 -4.46 -12.54
N GLN A 121 -3.72 -3.82 -13.04
CA GLN A 121 -3.84 -3.44 -14.45
C GLN A 121 -3.10 -2.12 -14.78
N PHE A 122 -2.94 -1.24 -13.79
CA PHE A 122 -2.39 0.12 -13.94
C PHE A 122 -1.09 0.31 -13.12
N LEU A 123 -0.15 -0.65 -13.21
CA LEU A 123 1.14 -0.59 -12.52
C LEU A 123 1.93 0.66 -12.98
N GLY A 124 2.05 1.64 -12.08
CA GLY A 124 2.77 2.90 -12.34
C GLY A 124 1.89 4.08 -12.78
N CYS A 125 0.58 3.89 -12.95
CA CYS A 125 -0.35 4.98 -13.29
C CYS A 125 -0.87 5.72 -12.05
N VAL A 126 -1.45 6.92 -12.27
CA VAL A 126 -2.04 7.77 -11.22
C VAL A 126 -3.08 7.00 -10.38
N ALA A 127 -3.87 6.10 -10.99
CA ALA A 127 -4.83 5.25 -10.28
C ALA A 127 -4.24 4.39 -9.14
N LYS A 128 -2.95 4.03 -9.20
CA LYS A 128 -2.25 3.33 -8.11
C LYS A 128 -2.06 4.23 -6.88
N HIS A 129 -1.97 5.54 -7.12
CA HIS A 129 -1.74 6.59 -6.12
C HIS A 129 -3.02 7.36 -5.76
N THR A 130 -4.11 7.14 -6.48
CA THR A 130 -5.43 7.71 -6.18
C THR A 130 -6.03 7.06 -4.94
N PRO A 131 -6.50 7.84 -3.95
CA PRO A 131 -7.22 7.31 -2.80
C PRO A 131 -8.46 6.50 -3.21
N PRO A 132 -8.81 5.41 -2.50
CA PRO A 132 -9.96 4.58 -2.81
C PRO A 132 -11.28 5.35 -2.89
N GLU A 133 -11.46 6.36 -2.04
CA GLU A 133 -12.67 7.18 -1.95
C GLU A 133 -12.85 8.02 -3.21
N VAL A 134 -11.74 8.57 -3.72
CA VAL A 134 -11.73 9.36 -4.96
C VAL A 134 -12.04 8.43 -6.14
N PHE A 135 -11.41 7.26 -6.19
CA PHE A 135 -11.68 6.28 -7.24
C PHE A 135 -13.15 5.83 -7.25
N GLN A 136 -13.71 5.52 -6.08
CA GLN A 136 -15.10 5.09 -5.92
C GLN A 136 -16.09 6.17 -6.39
N LYS A 137 -15.94 7.41 -5.90
CA LYS A 137 -16.79 8.55 -6.31
C LYS A 137 -16.78 8.76 -7.82
N CYS A 138 -15.63 8.60 -8.46
CA CYS A 138 -15.51 8.78 -9.91
C CYS A 138 -16.20 7.66 -10.70
N VAL A 139 -16.20 6.43 -10.19
CA VAL A 139 -16.90 5.30 -10.81
C VAL A 139 -18.42 5.44 -10.66
N GLU A 140 -18.88 5.96 -9.53
CA GLU A 140 -20.28 6.19 -9.22
C GLU A 140 -20.88 7.33 -10.03
N GLN A 141 -20.17 8.47 -10.10
CA GLN A 141 -20.63 9.68 -10.79
C GLN A 141 -20.28 9.68 -12.29
N TYR A 142 -19.74 8.59 -12.82
CA TYR A 142 -19.34 8.51 -14.24
C TYR A 142 -20.52 8.70 -15.19
N ASP A 143 -21.70 8.24 -14.82
CA ASP A 143 -22.91 8.26 -15.66
C ASP A 143 -23.80 9.49 -15.36
N ASP A 144 -23.34 10.43 -14.53
CA ASP A 144 -24.08 11.64 -14.16
C ASP A 144 -23.92 12.72 -15.26
N PRO A 145 -24.99 13.07 -15.99
CA PRO A 145 -24.94 14.04 -17.08
C PRO A 145 -24.68 15.48 -16.60
N ASP A 146 -24.88 15.77 -15.31
CA ASP A 146 -24.66 17.08 -14.70
C ASP A 146 -23.31 17.18 -13.98
N ALA A 147 -22.59 16.06 -13.83
CA ALA A 147 -21.27 16.04 -13.21
C ALA A 147 -20.23 16.67 -14.14
N LYS A 148 -19.61 17.76 -13.67
CA LYS A 148 -18.52 18.46 -14.37
C LYS A 148 -17.31 17.54 -14.52
N TYR A 149 -17.22 16.84 -15.65
CA TYR A 149 -16.16 15.87 -16.00
C TYR A 149 -14.72 16.39 -15.85
N GLU A 150 -14.54 17.71 -15.79
CA GLU A 150 -13.25 18.38 -15.57
C GLU A 150 -12.55 17.94 -14.28
N GLN A 151 -13.30 17.52 -13.25
CA GLN A 151 -12.72 17.04 -11.98
C GLN A 151 -12.09 15.64 -12.07
N TYR A 152 -12.38 14.86 -13.13
CA TYR A 152 -11.95 13.47 -13.27
C TYR A 152 -10.70 13.28 -14.15
N LYS A 153 -10.08 14.38 -14.60
CA LYS A 153 -8.88 14.40 -15.47
C LYS A 153 -7.66 13.67 -14.87
N ILE A 154 -7.74 13.30 -13.59
CA ILE A 154 -6.69 12.62 -12.82
C ILE A 154 -6.76 11.08 -12.96
N ILE A 155 -7.90 10.51 -13.35
CA ILE A 155 -8.08 9.05 -13.46
C ILE A 155 -7.85 8.59 -14.91
N PRO A 156 -7.02 7.56 -15.15
CA PRO A 156 -6.83 7.02 -16.49
C PRO A 156 -8.16 6.61 -17.14
N CYS A 157 -8.44 7.11 -18.35
CA CYS A 157 -9.67 6.83 -19.12
C CYS A 157 -9.98 5.33 -19.26
N SER A 158 -8.95 4.50 -19.22
CA SER A 158 -9.05 3.04 -19.26
C SER A 158 -9.62 2.40 -18.00
N GLY A 159 -9.41 2.98 -16.81
CA GLY A 159 -10.06 2.54 -15.57
C GLY A 159 -11.57 2.76 -15.64
N LEU A 160 -11.98 3.92 -16.15
CA LEU A 160 -13.38 4.28 -16.36
C LEU A 160 -14.03 3.39 -17.43
N ARG A 161 -13.34 3.16 -18.56
CA ARG A 161 -13.85 2.30 -19.65
C ARG A 161 -14.05 0.84 -19.22
N ASN A 162 -13.15 0.28 -18.42
CA ASN A 162 -13.30 -1.07 -17.87
C ASN A 162 -14.50 -1.17 -16.92
N SER A 163 -14.72 -0.15 -16.10
CA SER A 163 -15.88 -0.09 -15.20
C SER A 163 -17.19 -0.04 -15.99
N ALA A 164 -17.27 0.81 -17.01
CA ALA A 164 -18.43 0.91 -17.89
C ALA A 164 -18.70 -0.41 -18.64
N TYR A 165 -17.65 -1.10 -19.10
CA TYR A 165 -17.76 -2.44 -19.69
C TYR A 165 -18.41 -3.46 -18.74
N GLU A 166 -17.96 -3.53 -17.48
CA GLU A 166 -18.48 -4.50 -16.50
C GLU A 166 -19.92 -4.18 -16.09
N LYS A 167 -20.29 -2.90 -15.98
CA LYS A 167 -21.67 -2.46 -15.71
C LYS A 167 -22.62 -2.93 -16.82
N GLU A 168 -22.29 -2.65 -18.08
CA GLU A 168 -23.14 -3.03 -19.22
C GLU A 168 -23.23 -4.56 -19.38
N LEU A 169 -22.15 -5.29 -19.09
CA LEU A 169 -22.15 -6.75 -19.11
C LEU A 169 -23.05 -7.33 -18.02
N ASN A 170 -22.99 -6.80 -16.80
CA ASN A 170 -23.82 -7.24 -15.67
C ASN A 170 -25.30 -6.88 -15.87
N ALA A 171 -25.60 -5.82 -16.62
CA ALA A 171 -26.95 -5.45 -17.03
C ALA A 171 -27.51 -6.29 -18.20
N GLY A 172 -26.74 -7.26 -18.73
CA GLY A 172 -27.15 -8.10 -19.85
C GLY A 172 -27.07 -7.42 -21.22
N HIS A 173 -26.53 -6.20 -21.30
CA HIS A 173 -26.40 -5.43 -22.54
C HIS A 173 -25.13 -5.84 -23.30
N THR A 174 -25.13 -7.04 -23.86
CA THR A 174 -23.99 -7.65 -24.56
C THR A 174 -23.45 -6.80 -25.70
N ASN A 175 -24.32 -6.13 -26.46
CA ASN A 175 -23.94 -5.25 -27.58
C ASN A 175 -23.24 -3.96 -27.10
N ARG A 176 -23.73 -3.33 -26.03
CA ARG A 176 -23.13 -2.11 -25.45
C ARG A 176 -21.80 -2.44 -24.77
N ALA A 177 -21.76 -3.57 -24.07
CA ALA A 177 -20.52 -4.11 -23.52
C ALA A 177 -19.49 -4.42 -24.63
N ALA A 178 -19.89 -4.95 -25.79
CA ALA A 178 -18.97 -5.24 -26.88
C ALA A 178 -18.23 -3.99 -27.40
N VAL A 179 -18.89 -2.83 -27.44
CA VAL A 179 -18.29 -1.54 -27.85
C VAL A 179 -17.26 -1.02 -26.82
N LEU A 180 -17.55 -1.26 -25.53
CA LEU A 180 -16.70 -0.84 -24.42
C LEU A 180 -15.58 -1.85 -24.12
N ARG A 181 -15.65 -3.04 -24.72
CA ARG A 181 -14.70 -4.14 -24.51
C ARG A 181 -13.28 -3.69 -24.84
N PRO A 182 -12.33 -3.83 -23.89
CA PRO A 182 -10.92 -3.62 -24.19
C PRO A 182 -10.45 -4.62 -25.26
N PRO A 183 -9.70 -4.20 -26.29
CA PRO A 183 -9.15 -5.10 -27.28
C PRO A 183 -8.29 -6.22 -26.64
N PRO A 184 -8.31 -7.44 -27.20
CA PRO A 184 -7.46 -8.54 -26.71
C PRO A 184 -5.99 -8.12 -26.70
N GLY A 185 -5.31 -8.24 -25.56
CA GLY A 185 -3.90 -7.89 -25.41
C GLY A 185 -3.60 -6.40 -25.19
N MET A 186 -4.61 -5.52 -25.14
CA MET A 186 -4.39 -4.09 -24.90
C MET A 186 -3.93 -3.83 -23.45
N LYS A 187 -2.63 -3.54 -23.28
CA LYS A 187 -2.07 -3.01 -22.03
C LYS A 187 -2.17 -1.48 -22.06
N ILE A 188 -2.59 -0.89 -20.94
CA ILE A 188 -2.80 0.56 -20.77
C ILE A 188 -1.51 1.40 -20.84
N GLN A 189 -0.35 0.77 -21.03
CA GLN A 189 0.87 1.45 -21.44
C GLN A 189 0.80 2.05 -22.86
N HIS A 190 -0.20 1.69 -23.67
CA HIS A 190 -0.37 2.16 -25.06
C HIS A 190 -1.54 3.15 -25.22
N LEU A 191 -1.58 4.19 -24.38
CA LEU A 191 -2.46 5.34 -24.60
C LEU A 191 -1.86 6.29 -25.68
N PRO A 192 -2.69 7.04 -26.44
CA PRO A 192 -2.28 7.78 -27.63
C PRO A 192 -1.18 8.82 -27.38
N LYS A 193 -0.36 9.08 -28.42
CA LYS A 193 0.82 9.97 -28.47
C LYS A 193 0.68 11.39 -27.88
N ALA A 194 -0.52 11.83 -27.48
CA ALA A 194 -0.72 13.10 -26.77
C ALA A 194 -0.16 13.09 -25.34
N GLU A 195 -0.21 11.96 -24.63
CA GLU A 195 0.27 11.86 -23.24
C GLU A 195 1.80 11.77 -23.15
N THR A 196 2.48 11.26 -24.18
CA THR A 196 3.95 11.18 -24.22
C THR A 196 4.59 12.58 -24.33
N LYS A 197 3.95 13.50 -25.05
CA LYS A 197 4.38 14.91 -25.14
C LYS A 197 4.14 15.65 -23.82
N TYR A 198 3.06 15.30 -23.11
CA TYR A 198 2.73 15.84 -21.78
C TYR A 198 3.74 15.38 -20.72
N LEU A 199 4.00 14.08 -20.62
CA LEU A 199 4.93 13.50 -19.65
C LEU A 199 6.39 13.89 -19.92
N SER A 200 6.82 13.95 -21.18
CA SER A 200 8.18 14.42 -21.52
C SER A 200 8.39 15.91 -21.21
N THR A 201 7.34 16.72 -21.26
CA THR A 201 7.38 18.15 -20.90
C THR A 201 7.42 18.32 -19.37
N ILE A 202 6.65 17.52 -18.62
CA ILE A 202 6.72 17.44 -17.15
C ILE A 202 8.14 17.05 -16.71
N SER A 203 8.70 15.95 -17.24
CA SER A 203 10.04 15.51 -16.87
C SER A 203 11.13 16.53 -17.20
N ARG A 204 10.96 17.34 -18.26
CA ARG A 204 11.92 18.40 -18.61
C ARG A 204 11.83 19.61 -17.66
N LEU A 205 10.63 19.97 -17.24
CA LEU A 205 10.38 21.08 -16.31
C LEU A 205 10.84 20.73 -14.88
N VAL A 206 10.56 19.51 -14.43
CA VAL A 206 11.00 18.99 -13.12
C VAL A 206 12.53 18.91 -13.04
N LYS A 207 13.22 18.60 -14.14
CA LYS A 207 14.70 18.59 -14.18
C LYS A 207 15.34 19.98 -14.16
N LYS A 208 14.61 21.03 -14.56
CA LYS A 208 15.13 22.41 -14.63
C LYS A 208 14.80 23.25 -13.39
N GLU A 209 13.76 22.89 -12.65
CA GLU A 209 13.31 23.63 -11.47
C GLU A 209 13.69 22.87 -10.20
N THR A 210 14.69 23.36 -9.47
CA THR A 210 15.08 22.86 -8.14
C THR A 210 14.97 23.96 -7.10
N GLY A 211 14.50 23.60 -5.91
CA GLY A 211 14.26 24.52 -4.78
C GLY A 211 12.94 24.22 -4.06
N PRO A 212 12.74 24.78 -2.85
CA PRO A 212 11.60 24.44 -1.99
C PRO A 212 10.23 24.71 -2.65
N ASP A 213 10.14 25.75 -3.50
CA ASP A 213 8.89 26.13 -4.17
C ASP A 213 8.81 25.69 -5.64
N ALA A 214 9.70 24.78 -6.08
CA ALA A 214 9.73 24.30 -7.45
C ALA A 214 8.39 23.67 -7.87
N ARG A 215 7.70 23.01 -6.92
CA ARG A 215 6.42 22.35 -7.15
C ARG A 215 5.31 23.34 -7.53
N ASP A 216 5.23 24.47 -6.86
CA ASP A 216 4.20 25.49 -7.09
C ASP A 216 4.48 26.33 -8.35
N ARG A 217 5.75 26.52 -8.71
CA ARG A 217 6.12 27.15 -9.98
C ARG A 217 5.82 26.26 -11.18
N ILE A 218 6.12 24.96 -11.07
CA ILE A 218 5.74 23.97 -12.08
C ILE A 218 4.22 23.96 -12.25
N ARG A 219 3.46 23.94 -11.15
CA ARG A 219 1.99 23.98 -11.16
C ARG A 219 1.44 25.22 -11.86
N ARG A 220 1.97 26.42 -11.58
CA ARG A 220 1.53 27.68 -12.24
C ARG A 220 1.81 27.69 -13.74
N ARG A 221 2.99 27.24 -14.18
CA ARG A 221 3.33 27.17 -15.62
C ARG A 221 2.45 26.16 -16.37
N PHE A 222 2.02 25.08 -15.73
CA PHE A 222 1.08 24.14 -16.32
C PHE A 222 -0.32 24.74 -16.52
N LEU A 223 -0.80 25.54 -15.57
CA LEU A 223 -2.09 26.21 -15.68
C LEU A 223 -2.07 27.26 -16.80
N GLN A 224 -1.01 28.07 -16.89
CA GLN A 224 -0.82 29.04 -17.98
C GLN A 224 -0.72 28.38 -19.36
N ALA A 225 -0.02 27.25 -19.48
CA ALA A 225 0.09 26.55 -20.76
C ALA A 225 -1.24 25.93 -21.21
N ALA A 226 -2.12 25.57 -20.27
CA ALA A 226 -3.45 25.04 -20.56
C ALA A 226 -4.43 26.13 -21.00
N GLU A 227 -4.26 27.38 -20.54
CA GLU A 227 -5.08 28.53 -20.93
C GLU A 227 -4.76 29.08 -22.34
N ASN A 228 -3.61 28.73 -22.91
CA ASN A 228 -3.14 29.22 -24.21
C ASN A 228 -3.30 28.18 -25.36
N THR A 229 -4.14 27.16 -25.17
CA THR A 229 -4.50 26.13 -26.16
C THR A 229 -6.00 26.02 -26.27
#